data_AF-A0A7C6KUP5-F1
#
_entry.id   AF-A0A7C6KUP5-F1
#
_cell.length_a   1.000
_cell.length_b   1.000
_cell.length_c   1.000
_cell.angle_alpha   90.00
_cell.angle_beta   90.00
_cell.angle_gamma   90.00
#
_symmetry.space_group_name_H-M   'P 1'
#
loop_
_entity.id
_entity.type
_entity.pdbx_description
1 polymer ?
#
loop_
_entity_poly.entity_id
_entity_poly.type
_entity_poly.pdbx_seq_one_letter_code
_entity_poly.pdbx_strand_id
1 'polypeptide(L)'
;MLLEELSFLQENHFCHKEVLTWEQMPLQDEPFVQAWEEYINDIPHKGVLKALKERLVQLNFPVQEGMSSSVHYLLATRKGFNPNEMKTASGTKLEKESELKVYLCQTLAGRIPVIETNSRKDFETLVRVFSYRNEPVAIPASMGACLIKGYNNWDRVNQYKQKCKGNFNFEELKAQKDLYQDKFLILSSSEYSGVPAKMLGLADEDWRRLSMIIRREHEATHYCTLRFFGSAKNHLLDEFIAD
;
A
#
# COMPACT_ATOMS: atom_id res chain seq x y z
N MET A 1 -25.05 -28.96 -14.86
CA MET A 1 -25.20 -27.58 -15.34
C MET A 1 -24.78 -26.67 -14.20
N LEU A 2 -23.54 -26.15 -14.22
CA LEU A 2 -23.24 -24.98 -13.38
C LEU A 2 -24.15 -23.86 -13.91
N LEU A 3 -24.84 -23.15 -13.02
CA LEU A 3 -25.49 -21.90 -13.38
C LEU A 3 -24.42 -20.99 -14.01
N GLU A 4 -24.69 -20.45 -15.19
CA GLU A 4 -23.78 -19.57 -15.94
C GLU A 4 -23.30 -18.40 -15.07
N GLU A 5 -24.14 -17.99 -14.11
CA GLU A 5 -23.89 -16.99 -13.05
C GLU A 5 -22.77 -17.35 -12.07
N LEU A 6 -22.37 -18.62 -11.95
CA LEU A 6 -21.30 -19.09 -11.06
C LEU A 6 -19.98 -19.37 -11.80
N SER A 7 -19.92 -19.09 -13.10
CA SER A 7 -18.72 -19.32 -13.92
C SER A 7 -17.50 -18.53 -13.43
N PHE A 8 -17.71 -17.35 -12.81
CA PHE A 8 -16.64 -16.55 -12.21
C PHE A 8 -15.85 -17.32 -11.15
N LEU A 9 -16.47 -18.28 -10.43
CA LEU A 9 -15.78 -19.11 -9.43
C LEU A 9 -14.64 -19.95 -10.03
N GLN A 10 -14.65 -20.19 -11.34
CA GLN A 10 -13.64 -20.96 -12.06
C GLN A 10 -12.55 -20.07 -12.68
N GLU A 11 -12.67 -18.75 -12.60
CA GLU A 11 -11.68 -17.84 -13.17
C GLU A 11 -10.36 -17.94 -12.40
N ASN A 12 -9.28 -18.17 -13.15
CA ASN A 12 -7.92 -18.19 -12.64
C ASN A 12 -7.08 -17.15 -13.38
N HIS A 13 -6.58 -16.16 -12.65
CA HIS A 13 -5.76 -15.08 -13.19
C HIS A 13 -4.26 -15.25 -12.91
N PHE A 14 -3.86 -16.32 -12.23
CA PHE A 14 -2.46 -16.62 -11.97
C PHE A 14 -1.74 -17.04 -13.25
N CYS A 15 -0.56 -16.47 -13.46
CA CYS A 15 0.35 -16.84 -14.52
C CYS A 15 1.19 -18.05 -14.09
N HIS A 16 1.00 -19.18 -14.77
CA HIS A 16 1.72 -20.43 -14.49
C HIS A 16 2.93 -20.66 -15.40
N LYS A 17 3.36 -19.65 -16.17
CA LYS A 17 4.44 -19.81 -17.16
C LYS A 17 5.82 -19.90 -16.53
N GLU A 18 6.04 -19.21 -15.41
CA GLU A 18 7.33 -19.11 -14.72
C GLU A 18 7.14 -19.33 -13.22
N VAL A 19 6.58 -20.49 -12.86
CA VAL A 19 6.42 -20.88 -11.45
C VAL A 19 7.79 -21.06 -10.81
N LEU A 20 8.03 -20.33 -9.72
CA LEU A 20 9.28 -20.39 -8.96
C LEU A 20 9.43 -21.74 -8.24
N THR A 21 10.65 -22.26 -8.17
CA THR A 21 11.01 -23.41 -7.34
C THR A 21 11.29 -22.99 -5.90
N TRP A 22 11.33 -23.96 -4.98
CA TRP A 22 11.63 -23.71 -3.56
C TRP A 22 13.01 -23.07 -3.36
N GLU A 23 13.99 -23.42 -4.19
CA GLU A 23 15.36 -22.87 -4.14
C GLU A 23 15.42 -21.42 -4.62
N GLN A 24 14.42 -20.96 -5.36
CA GLN A 24 14.29 -19.56 -5.79
C GLN A 24 13.58 -18.69 -4.73
N MET A 25 13.15 -19.29 -3.61
CA MET A 25 12.50 -18.61 -2.50
C MET A 25 13.41 -18.58 -1.25
N PRO A 26 13.37 -17.50 -0.44
CA PRO A 26 12.61 -16.28 -0.67
C PRO A 26 13.19 -15.43 -1.80
N LEU A 27 12.32 -14.69 -2.51
CA LEU A 27 12.77 -13.70 -3.47
C LEU A 27 13.53 -12.57 -2.78
N GLN A 28 14.41 -11.93 -3.55
CA GLN A 28 15.04 -10.69 -3.15
C GLN A 28 14.01 -9.55 -3.06
N ASP A 29 14.37 -8.56 -2.25
CA ASP A 29 13.61 -7.32 -2.10
C ASP A 29 13.41 -6.61 -3.43
N GLU A 30 12.26 -5.97 -3.56
CA GLU A 30 12.03 -5.05 -4.66
C GLU A 30 12.81 -3.73 -4.43
N PRO A 31 13.17 -3.00 -5.51
CA PRO A 31 14.00 -1.80 -5.38
C PRO A 31 13.40 -0.67 -4.52
N PHE A 32 12.09 -0.68 -4.23
CA PHE A 32 11.49 0.29 -3.31
C PHE A 32 11.93 0.07 -1.85
N VAL A 33 12.33 -1.15 -1.46
CA VAL A 33 12.62 -1.47 -0.05
C VAL A 33 13.73 -0.58 0.50
N GLN A 34 14.80 -0.38 -0.28
CA GLN A 34 15.90 0.50 0.10
C GLN A 34 15.43 1.94 0.41
N ALA A 35 14.54 2.49 -0.42
CA ALA A 35 14.01 3.84 -0.18
C ALA A 35 13.15 3.88 1.09
N TRP A 36 12.34 2.83 1.34
CA TRP A 36 11.54 2.75 2.56
C TRP A 36 12.36 2.56 3.83
N GLU A 37 13.53 1.91 3.77
CA GLU A 37 14.48 1.90 4.90
C GLU A 37 14.92 3.31 5.28
N GLU A 38 15.25 4.15 4.29
CA GLU A 38 15.58 5.57 4.52
C GLU A 38 14.40 6.32 5.14
N TYR A 39 13.18 6.09 4.63
CA TYR A 39 11.98 6.75 5.16
C TYR A 39 11.72 6.36 6.61
N ILE A 40 11.92 5.08 6.96
CA ILE A 40 11.76 4.57 8.33
C ILE A 40 12.84 5.14 9.25
N ASN A 41 14.08 5.26 8.79
CA ASN A 41 15.18 5.83 9.56
C ASN A 41 14.97 7.32 9.90
N ASP A 42 14.20 8.05 9.08
CA ASP A 42 13.84 9.45 9.33
C ASP A 42 12.75 9.62 10.41
N ILE A 43 11.95 8.58 10.69
CA ILE A 43 10.77 8.65 11.58
C ILE A 43 11.12 9.07 13.00
N PRO A 44 12.14 8.52 13.69
CA PRO A 44 12.46 8.90 15.07
C PRO A 44 12.75 10.40 15.25
N HIS A 45 13.22 11.07 14.19
CA HIS A 45 13.59 12.49 14.23
C HIS A 45 12.47 13.42 13.78
N LYS A 46 11.59 12.96 12.89
CA LYS A 46 10.57 13.81 12.24
C LYS A 46 9.14 13.51 12.67
N GLY A 47 8.89 12.32 13.20
CA GLY A 47 7.55 11.72 13.32
C GLY A 47 7.08 11.11 12.00
N VAL A 48 6.18 10.11 12.09
CA VAL A 48 5.75 9.27 10.95
C VAL A 48 5.16 10.11 9.82
N LEU A 49 4.13 10.91 10.10
CA LEU A 49 3.41 11.61 9.04
C LEU A 49 4.30 12.62 8.32
N LYS A 50 5.18 13.32 9.05
CA LYS A 50 6.10 14.29 8.47
C LYS A 50 7.16 13.59 7.59
N ALA A 51 7.78 12.52 8.08
CA ALA A 51 8.74 11.74 7.31
C ALA A 51 8.13 11.22 6.00
N LEU A 52 6.90 10.70 6.05
CA LEU A 52 6.21 10.24 4.84
C LEU A 52 5.76 11.37 3.91
N LYS A 53 5.29 12.52 4.42
CA LYS A 53 4.86 13.67 3.58
C LYS A 53 5.97 14.21 2.69
N GLU A 54 7.22 14.14 3.12
CA GLU A 54 8.37 14.57 2.32
C GLU A 54 8.60 13.71 1.07
N ARG A 55 8.09 12.47 1.06
CA ARG A 55 8.38 11.46 0.02
C ARG A 55 7.12 11.04 -0.75
N LEU A 56 6.01 10.88 -0.02
CA LEU A 56 4.74 10.43 -0.55
C LEU A 56 3.82 11.64 -0.81
N VAL A 57 3.91 12.21 -2.00
CA VAL A 57 3.30 13.50 -2.35
C VAL A 57 1.79 13.59 -2.10
N GLN A 58 1.04 12.48 -2.19
CA GLN A 58 -0.40 12.44 -1.96
C GLN A 58 -0.78 12.80 -0.51
N LEU A 59 0.10 12.58 0.46
CA LEU A 59 -0.11 12.96 1.86
C LEU A 59 -0.08 14.49 2.07
N ASN A 60 0.41 15.26 1.10
CA ASN A 60 0.38 16.72 1.16
C ASN A 60 -0.97 17.30 0.74
N PHE A 61 -1.92 16.48 0.30
CA PHE A 61 -3.25 16.94 -0.10
C PHE A 61 -4.31 16.44 0.89
N PRO A 62 -5.36 17.23 1.18
CA PRO A 62 -6.49 16.79 1.98
C PRO A 62 -7.33 15.78 1.20
N VAL A 63 -8.14 15.00 1.92
CA VAL A 63 -9.22 14.23 1.32
C VAL A 63 -10.43 15.14 1.16
N GLN A 64 -10.84 15.41 -0.09
CA GLN A 64 -11.98 16.28 -0.39
C GLN A 64 -12.50 16.05 -1.81
N GLU A 65 -13.78 16.36 -2.03
CA GLU A 65 -14.44 16.21 -3.33
C GLU A 65 -13.70 16.97 -4.44
N GLY A 66 -13.41 16.29 -5.54
CA GLY A 66 -12.77 16.85 -6.72
C GLY A 66 -11.25 17.02 -6.59
N MET A 67 -10.62 16.53 -5.51
CA MET A 67 -9.16 16.64 -5.33
C MET A 67 -8.39 16.03 -6.49
N SER A 68 -8.82 14.86 -6.97
CA SER A 68 -8.15 14.09 -8.04
C SER A 68 -8.12 14.82 -9.38
N SER A 69 -9.01 15.80 -9.56
CA SER A 69 -9.11 16.63 -10.76
C SER A 69 -8.50 18.02 -10.58
N SER A 70 -8.07 18.38 -9.37
CA SER A 70 -7.48 19.69 -9.11
C SER A 70 -6.12 19.85 -9.79
N VAL A 71 -5.85 21.05 -10.29
CA VAL A 71 -4.62 21.34 -11.08
C VAL A 71 -3.36 21.05 -10.27
N HIS A 72 -3.27 21.54 -9.04
CA HIS A 72 -2.11 21.31 -8.16
C HIS A 72 -1.89 19.82 -7.86
N TYR A 73 -2.97 19.08 -7.55
CA TYR A 73 -2.87 17.65 -7.28
C TYR A 73 -2.31 16.90 -8.50
N LEU A 74 -2.81 17.20 -9.69
CA LEU A 74 -2.33 16.61 -10.93
C LEU A 74 -0.87 16.98 -11.23
N LEU A 75 -0.47 18.22 -10.99
CA LEU A 75 0.93 18.65 -11.15
C LEU A 75 1.87 17.91 -10.20
N ALA A 76 1.49 17.75 -8.93
CA ALA A 76 2.31 17.02 -7.96
C ALA A 76 2.37 15.52 -8.28
N THR A 77 1.22 14.88 -8.49
CA THR A 77 1.13 13.41 -8.61
C THR A 77 1.48 12.88 -10.01
N ARG A 78 1.29 13.65 -11.08
CA ARG A 78 1.60 13.22 -12.45
C ARG A 78 2.85 13.84 -13.05
N LYS A 79 3.35 14.96 -12.49
CA LYS A 79 4.52 15.65 -13.01
C LYS A 79 5.62 15.91 -11.97
N GLY A 80 5.42 15.55 -10.70
CA GLY A 80 6.45 15.65 -9.67
C GLY A 80 6.75 17.06 -9.18
N PHE A 81 5.82 18.00 -9.37
CA PHE A 81 5.98 19.36 -8.83
C PHE A 81 5.90 19.34 -7.30
N ASN A 82 6.70 20.20 -6.65
CA ASN A 82 6.77 20.28 -5.19
C ASN A 82 5.43 20.81 -4.61
N PRO A 83 4.76 20.05 -3.72
CA PRO A 83 3.50 20.48 -3.11
C PRO A 83 3.62 21.72 -2.19
N ASN A 84 4.79 22.05 -1.66
CA ASN A 84 4.97 23.14 -0.67
C ASN A 84 4.53 24.52 -1.18
N GLU A 85 4.53 24.72 -2.49
CA GLU A 85 4.15 26.00 -3.12
C GLU A 85 2.68 26.03 -3.56
N MET A 86 1.93 24.95 -3.33
CA MET A 86 0.59 24.76 -3.87
C MET A 86 -0.51 25.07 -2.84
N LYS A 87 -1.40 26.00 -3.17
CA LYS A 87 -2.48 26.44 -2.25
C LYS A 87 -3.42 25.31 -1.79
N THR A 88 -3.65 24.30 -2.63
CA THR A 88 -4.54 23.17 -2.29
C THR A 88 -3.82 22.03 -1.56
N ALA A 89 -2.50 22.10 -1.40
CA ALA A 89 -1.72 21.14 -0.64
C ALA A 89 -1.77 21.46 0.87
N SER A 90 -2.98 21.43 1.45
CA SER A 90 -3.19 21.71 2.88
C SER A 90 -2.89 20.52 3.81
N GLY A 91 -2.40 19.41 3.25
CA GLY A 91 -2.03 18.21 4.00
C GLY A 91 -3.20 17.27 4.31
N THR A 92 -2.89 15.97 4.34
CA THR A 92 -3.76 14.97 4.95
C THR A 92 -3.86 15.20 6.46
N LYS A 93 -5.07 15.05 7.00
CA LYS A 93 -5.38 15.13 8.43
C LYS A 93 -5.67 13.73 8.96
N LEU A 94 -4.98 13.35 10.03
CA LEU A 94 -5.18 12.08 10.74
C LEU A 94 -5.51 12.41 12.21
N GLU A 95 -6.43 11.66 12.82
CA GLU A 95 -6.83 11.84 14.22
C GLU A 95 -5.74 11.38 15.19
N LYS A 96 -5.01 10.31 14.84
CA LYS A 96 -4.02 9.67 15.71
C LYS A 96 -2.69 9.48 14.98
N GLU A 97 -2.18 10.55 14.36
CA GLU A 97 -0.93 10.51 13.58
C GLU A 97 0.28 9.97 14.36
N SER A 98 0.33 10.18 15.68
CA SER A 98 1.39 9.69 16.56
C SER A 98 1.32 8.19 16.86
N GLU A 99 0.18 7.55 16.60
CA GLU A 99 -0.03 6.11 16.77
C GLU A 99 0.26 5.32 15.49
N LEU A 100 0.55 6.00 14.37
CA LEU A 100 0.98 5.33 13.16
C LEU A 100 2.28 4.56 13.40
N LYS A 101 2.39 3.38 12.79
CA LYS A 101 3.64 2.65 12.70
C LYS A 101 3.98 2.41 11.25
N VAL A 102 5.27 2.50 10.94
CA VAL A 102 5.79 2.14 9.62
C VAL A 102 6.96 1.20 9.83
N TYR A 103 6.92 0.07 9.14
CA TYR A 103 7.96 -0.96 9.23
C TYR A 103 8.03 -1.77 7.94
N LEU A 104 9.09 -2.57 7.79
CA LEU A 104 9.22 -3.54 6.71
C LEU A 104 8.84 -4.92 7.24
N CYS A 105 7.86 -5.55 6.60
CA CYS A 105 7.44 -6.92 6.88
C CYS A 105 8.21 -7.90 5.99
N GLN A 106 8.89 -8.88 6.58
CA GLN A 106 9.51 -9.96 5.81
C GLN A 106 8.44 -10.90 5.26
N THR A 107 8.56 -11.28 3.98
CA THR A 107 7.70 -12.28 3.33
C THR A 107 8.54 -13.26 2.50
N LEU A 108 7.92 -14.26 1.88
CA LEU A 108 8.61 -15.12 0.90
C LEU A 108 8.95 -14.39 -0.40
N ALA A 109 8.30 -13.26 -0.69
CA ALA A 109 8.54 -12.45 -1.88
C ALA A 109 9.45 -11.23 -1.62
N GLY A 110 10.26 -11.29 -0.56
CA GLY A 110 11.04 -10.15 -0.07
C GLY A 110 10.26 -9.28 0.91
N ARG A 111 10.90 -8.24 1.42
CA ARG A 111 10.29 -7.31 2.38
C ARG A 111 9.29 -6.39 1.70
N ILE A 112 8.22 -6.04 2.42
CA ILE A 112 7.21 -5.07 1.98
C ILE A 112 6.96 -4.02 3.07
N PRO A 113 6.91 -2.72 2.74
CA PRO A 113 6.53 -1.69 3.71
C PRO A 113 5.08 -1.83 4.16
N VAL A 114 4.86 -1.52 5.43
CA VAL A 114 3.55 -1.56 6.07
C VAL A 114 3.32 -0.24 6.79
N ILE A 115 2.16 0.39 6.55
CA ILE A 115 1.63 1.50 7.33
C ILE A 115 0.48 0.94 8.19
N GLU A 116 0.68 0.91 9.51
CA GLU A 116 -0.30 0.41 10.48
C GLU A 116 -0.92 1.58 11.25
N THR A 117 -2.22 1.49 11.51
CA THR A 117 -2.93 2.40 12.41
C THR A 117 -3.97 1.68 13.26
N ASN A 118 -4.14 2.15 14.50
CA ASN A 118 -5.21 1.68 15.39
C ASN A 118 -6.51 2.48 15.22
N SER A 119 -6.49 3.55 14.41
CA SER A 119 -7.67 4.38 14.14
C SER A 119 -8.35 3.95 12.85
N ARG A 120 -9.62 3.53 12.96
CA ARG A 120 -10.43 3.24 11.78
C ARG A 120 -10.50 4.43 10.82
N LYS A 121 -10.66 5.66 11.34
CA LYS A 121 -10.77 6.86 10.51
C LYS A 121 -9.46 7.21 9.82
N ASP A 122 -8.32 6.96 10.47
CA ASP A 122 -7.01 7.17 9.82
C ASP A 122 -6.76 6.12 8.75
N PHE A 123 -7.17 4.87 8.99
CA PHE A 123 -7.13 3.81 7.99
C PHE A 123 -7.92 4.23 6.75
N GLU A 124 -9.18 4.62 6.91
CA GLU A 124 -10.00 5.08 5.78
C GLU A 124 -9.39 6.29 5.07
N THR A 125 -8.81 7.22 5.82
CA THR A 125 -8.13 8.38 5.25
C THR A 125 -6.93 7.97 4.41
N LEU A 126 -6.06 7.09 4.91
CA LEU A 126 -4.91 6.57 4.18
C LEU A 126 -5.35 5.80 2.92
N VAL A 127 -6.40 4.98 3.01
CA VAL A 127 -6.98 4.29 1.85
C VAL A 127 -7.49 5.30 0.82
N ARG A 128 -8.20 6.35 1.23
CA ARG A 128 -8.66 7.42 0.32
C ARG A 128 -7.51 8.13 -0.37
N VAL A 129 -6.45 8.44 0.38
CA VAL A 129 -5.23 9.06 -0.14
C VAL A 129 -4.60 8.16 -1.21
N PHE A 130 -4.28 6.91 -0.88
CA PHE A 130 -3.45 6.06 -1.75
C PHE A 130 -4.21 5.28 -2.81
N SER A 131 -5.46 4.86 -2.55
CA SER A 131 -6.27 4.07 -3.49
C SER A 131 -7.28 4.91 -4.28
N TYR A 132 -7.77 6.00 -3.69
CA TYR A 132 -8.86 6.81 -4.27
C TYR A 132 -8.44 8.24 -4.60
N ARG A 133 -7.13 8.50 -4.75
CA ARG A 133 -6.58 9.78 -5.21
C ARG A 133 -7.08 10.98 -4.40
N ASN A 134 -7.20 10.79 -3.09
CA ASN A 134 -7.67 11.77 -2.13
C ASN A 134 -9.15 12.17 -2.30
N GLU A 135 -9.97 11.38 -3.00
CA GLU A 135 -11.42 11.58 -3.06
C GLU A 135 -12.13 11.02 -1.81
N PRO A 136 -13.25 11.62 -1.37
CA PRO A 136 -13.96 11.26 -0.14
C PRO A 136 -14.87 10.03 -0.35
N VAL A 137 -14.34 8.95 -0.93
CA VAL A 137 -15.10 7.73 -1.21
C VAL A 137 -15.42 6.98 0.09
N ALA A 138 -16.62 6.40 0.18
CA ALA A 138 -17.00 5.53 1.29
C ALA A 138 -16.13 4.26 1.29
N ILE A 139 -15.50 3.95 2.42
CA ILE A 139 -14.68 2.75 2.57
C ILE A 139 -15.52 1.68 3.29
N PRO A 140 -15.65 0.46 2.74
CA PRO A 140 -16.45 -0.60 3.36
C PRO A 140 -16.01 -0.89 4.79
N ALA A 141 -16.97 -1.06 5.71
CA ALA A 141 -16.68 -1.35 7.11
C ALA A 141 -15.89 -2.66 7.31
N SER A 142 -16.06 -3.62 6.40
CA SER A 142 -15.35 -4.90 6.38
C SER A 142 -13.89 -4.80 5.91
N MET A 143 -13.50 -3.75 5.19
CA MET A 143 -12.14 -3.60 4.68
C MET A 143 -11.19 -3.28 5.83
N GLY A 144 -10.38 -4.24 6.28
CA GLY A 144 -9.42 -4.03 7.37
C GLY A 144 -8.01 -3.69 6.91
N ALA A 145 -7.69 -3.97 5.65
CA ALA A 145 -6.41 -3.71 5.04
C ALA A 145 -6.53 -3.50 3.53
N CYS A 146 -5.44 -3.06 2.91
CA CYS A 146 -5.25 -3.16 1.47
C CYS A 146 -3.77 -3.14 1.07
N LEU A 147 -3.46 -3.86 -0.01
CA LEU A 147 -2.23 -3.76 -0.76
C LEU A 147 -2.31 -2.64 -1.82
N ILE A 148 -1.47 -1.61 -1.66
CA ILE A 148 -1.26 -0.56 -2.67
C ILE A 148 -0.33 -1.09 -3.76
N LYS A 149 -0.82 -1.12 -5.00
CA LYS A 149 -0.11 -1.65 -6.17
C LYS A 149 0.19 -0.51 -7.13
N GLY A 150 1.46 -0.12 -7.25
CA GLY A 150 1.89 0.81 -8.29
C GLY A 150 1.84 2.28 -7.88
N TYR A 151 2.17 2.60 -6.63
CA TYR A 151 2.25 3.99 -6.18
C TYR A 151 3.43 4.70 -6.87
N ASN A 152 3.17 5.73 -7.67
CA ASN A 152 4.23 6.51 -8.32
C ASN A 152 5.00 7.35 -7.30
N ASN A 153 6.17 6.86 -6.87
CA ASN A 153 7.00 7.53 -5.89
C ASN A 153 7.94 8.56 -6.55
N TRP A 154 7.54 9.82 -6.51
CA TRP A 154 8.33 10.93 -7.08
C TRP A 154 9.66 11.16 -6.37
N ASP A 155 9.81 10.76 -5.11
CA ASP A 155 11.12 10.78 -4.46
C ASP A 155 12.09 9.86 -5.18
N ARG A 156 11.68 8.60 -5.45
CA ARG A 156 12.50 7.63 -6.20
C ARG A 156 12.76 8.07 -7.63
N VAL A 157 11.79 8.70 -8.30
CA VAL A 157 12.01 9.32 -9.63
C VAL A 157 13.13 10.37 -9.55
N ASN A 158 13.10 11.23 -8.53
CA ASN A 158 14.09 12.28 -8.34
C ASN A 158 15.47 11.70 -8.00
N GLN A 159 15.54 10.69 -7.13
CA GLN A 159 16.78 9.97 -6.83
C GLN A 159 17.39 9.34 -8.09
N TYR A 160 16.57 8.69 -8.93
CA TYR A 160 17.02 8.13 -10.20
C TYR A 160 17.54 9.21 -11.17
N LYS A 161 16.79 10.32 -11.31
CA LYS A 161 17.21 11.47 -12.13
C LYS A 161 18.57 12.02 -11.70
N GLN A 162 18.83 12.12 -10.40
CA GLN A 162 20.12 12.54 -9.86
C GLN A 162 21.24 11.56 -10.22
N LYS A 163 20.99 10.24 -10.13
CA LYS A 163 21.95 9.20 -10.51
C LYS A 163 22.32 9.25 -12.00
N CYS A 164 21.39 9.63 -12.88
CA CYS A 164 21.63 9.73 -14.33
C CYS A 164 22.48 10.94 -14.78
N LYS A 165 22.86 11.86 -13.87
CA LYS A 165 23.75 13.02 -14.14
C LYS A 165 23.43 13.84 -15.41
N GLY A 166 22.15 13.95 -15.80
CA GLY A 166 21.71 14.73 -16.96
C GLY A 166 21.27 13.90 -18.18
N ASN A 167 21.61 12.60 -18.24
CA ASN A 167 21.12 11.68 -19.28
C ASN A 167 19.77 11.04 -18.92
N PHE A 168 18.92 11.78 -18.22
CA PHE A 168 17.63 11.26 -17.76
C PHE A 168 16.63 11.18 -18.92
N ASN A 169 16.16 9.98 -19.22
CA ASN A 169 15.08 9.74 -20.17
C ASN A 169 13.82 9.25 -19.46
N PHE A 170 12.75 10.04 -19.52
CA PHE A 170 11.49 9.72 -18.85
C PHE A 170 10.77 8.54 -19.50
N GLU A 171 10.89 8.34 -20.81
CA GLU A 171 10.25 7.22 -21.52
C GLU A 171 10.91 5.88 -21.17
N GLU A 172 12.24 5.86 -20.99
CA GLU A 172 12.95 4.68 -20.49
C GLU A 172 12.54 4.34 -19.06
N LEU A 173 12.39 5.34 -18.18
CA LEU A 173 11.92 5.11 -16.82
C LEU A 173 10.50 4.54 -16.81
N LYS A 174 9.59 5.04 -17.64
CA LYS A 174 8.20 4.52 -17.76
C LYS A 174 8.16 3.03 -18.13
N ALA A 175 9.14 2.57 -18.92
CA ALA A 175 9.23 1.16 -19.29
C ALA A 175 9.67 0.27 -18.11
N GLN A 176 10.30 0.84 -17.08
CA GLN A 176 10.85 0.13 -15.91
C GLN A 176 10.14 0.59 -14.63
N LYS A 177 8.87 0.20 -14.49
CA LYS A 177 8.00 0.64 -13.39
C LYS A 177 8.60 0.38 -12.00
N ASP A 178 9.29 -0.72 -11.80
CA ASP A 178 9.85 -1.09 -10.49
C ASP A 178 10.91 -0.10 -9.97
N LEU A 179 11.47 0.75 -10.84
CA LEU A 179 12.40 1.82 -10.45
C LEU A 179 11.73 2.99 -9.72
N TYR A 180 10.41 3.17 -9.86
CA TYR A 180 9.71 4.32 -9.28
C TYR A 180 8.33 4.01 -8.70
N GLN A 181 7.76 2.85 -9.01
CA GLN A 181 6.52 2.40 -8.43
C GLN A 181 6.79 1.59 -7.16
N ASP A 182 6.06 1.94 -6.11
CA ASP A 182 6.12 1.24 -4.84
C ASP A 182 4.90 0.34 -4.66
N LYS A 183 5.10 -0.70 -3.84
CA LYS A 183 4.06 -1.54 -3.29
C LYS A 183 4.17 -1.50 -1.77
N PHE A 184 3.07 -1.36 -1.06
CA PHE A 184 3.06 -1.34 0.40
C PHE A 184 1.66 -1.67 0.94
N LEU A 185 1.60 -2.09 2.19
CA LEU A 185 0.36 -2.45 2.88
C LEU A 185 -0.13 -1.27 3.73
N ILE A 186 -1.44 -1.12 3.83
CA ILE A 186 -2.09 -0.28 4.83
C ILE A 186 -2.95 -1.20 5.69
N LEU A 187 -2.71 -1.22 7.00
CA LEU A 187 -3.39 -2.12 7.94
C LEU A 187 -4.11 -1.33 9.03
N SER A 188 -5.31 -1.79 9.40
CA SER A 188 -6.02 -1.34 10.60
C SER A 188 -6.04 -2.42 11.69
N SER A 189 -6.06 -2.01 12.95
CA SER A 189 -6.13 -2.90 14.12
C SER A 189 -7.55 -3.37 14.50
N SER A 190 -8.51 -3.28 13.58
CA SER A 190 -9.86 -3.78 13.84
C SER A 190 -9.88 -5.31 13.95
N GLU A 191 -10.96 -5.85 14.50
CA GLU A 191 -11.17 -7.29 14.60
C GLU A 191 -11.17 -7.95 13.21
N TYR A 192 -10.53 -9.11 13.08
CA TYR A 192 -10.46 -9.83 11.81
C TYR A 192 -11.84 -10.30 11.38
N SER A 193 -12.17 -10.02 10.11
CA SER A 193 -13.49 -10.32 9.51
C SER A 193 -14.70 -9.83 10.31
N GLY A 194 -14.52 -8.81 11.17
CA GLY A 194 -15.58 -8.29 12.04
C GLY A 194 -16.07 -9.27 13.11
N VAL A 195 -15.29 -10.32 13.43
CA VAL A 195 -15.62 -11.30 14.46
C VAL A 195 -15.25 -10.74 15.83
N PRO A 196 -16.19 -10.55 16.77
CA PRO A 196 -15.86 -10.04 18.09
C PRO A 196 -15.05 -11.02 18.94
N ALA A 197 -14.13 -10.52 19.79
CA ALA A 197 -13.32 -11.36 20.68
C ALA A 197 -14.17 -12.32 21.55
N LYS A 198 -15.34 -11.83 21.99
CA LYS A 198 -16.33 -12.60 22.76
C LYS A 198 -16.79 -13.88 22.06
N MET A 199 -16.91 -13.89 20.72
CA MET A 199 -17.31 -15.09 19.97
C MET A 199 -16.25 -16.18 20.02
N LEU A 200 -14.98 -15.81 20.24
CA LEU A 200 -13.86 -16.73 20.32
C LEU A 200 -13.48 -17.10 21.76
N GLY A 201 -14.17 -16.51 22.76
CA GLY A 201 -13.80 -16.68 24.17
C GLY A 201 -12.44 -16.05 24.52
N LEU A 202 -12.01 -15.04 23.76
CA LEU A 202 -10.73 -14.36 23.94
C LEU A 202 -10.91 -12.98 24.59
N ALA A 203 -9.84 -12.47 25.19
CA ALA A 203 -9.77 -11.07 25.61
C ALA A 203 -9.66 -10.14 24.39
N ASP A 204 -10.22 -8.93 24.47
CA ASP A 204 -10.24 -7.97 23.37
C ASP A 204 -8.82 -7.61 22.89
N GLU A 205 -7.88 -7.42 23.82
CA GLU A 205 -6.49 -7.08 23.48
C GLU A 205 -5.77 -8.21 22.74
N ASP A 206 -5.96 -9.45 23.19
CA ASP A 206 -5.40 -10.63 22.53
C ASP A 206 -5.98 -10.81 21.14
N TRP A 207 -7.30 -10.67 20.99
CA TRP A 207 -7.92 -10.83 19.69
C TRP A 207 -7.53 -9.73 18.72
N ARG A 208 -7.40 -8.47 19.16
CA ARG A 208 -6.87 -7.38 18.32
C ARG A 208 -5.44 -7.66 17.86
N ARG A 209 -4.57 -8.14 18.76
CA ARG A 209 -3.19 -8.51 18.42
C ARG A 209 -3.15 -9.65 17.41
N LEU A 210 -3.93 -10.70 17.61
CA LEU A 210 -4.03 -11.83 16.67
C LEU A 210 -4.63 -11.40 15.33
N SER A 211 -5.68 -10.58 15.35
CA SER A 211 -6.32 -10.04 14.14
C SER A 211 -5.32 -9.27 13.28
N MET A 212 -4.44 -8.49 13.90
CA MET A 212 -3.37 -7.78 13.20
C MET A 212 -2.36 -8.72 12.53
N ILE A 213 -1.97 -9.80 13.21
CA ILE A 213 -1.06 -10.79 12.64
C ILE A 213 -1.72 -11.46 11.44
N ILE A 214 -2.93 -12.01 11.62
CA ILE A 214 -3.67 -12.71 10.56
C ILE A 214 -3.83 -11.79 9.34
N ARG A 215 -4.29 -10.56 9.55
CA ARG A 215 -4.48 -9.58 8.48
C ARG A 215 -3.20 -9.23 7.74
N ARG A 216 -2.10 -9.05 8.48
CA ARG A 216 -0.80 -8.78 7.86
C ARG A 216 -0.35 -9.94 7.00
N GLU A 217 -0.46 -11.18 7.50
CA GLU A 217 -0.07 -12.36 6.74
C GLU A 217 -0.98 -12.56 5.51
N HIS A 218 -2.29 -12.36 5.64
CA HIS A 218 -3.24 -12.40 4.52
C HIS A 218 -2.85 -11.43 3.39
N GLU A 219 -2.60 -10.15 3.72
CA GLU A 219 -2.19 -9.16 2.72
C GLU A 219 -0.76 -9.36 2.21
N ALA A 220 0.14 -9.90 3.04
CA ALA A 220 1.46 -10.32 2.62
C ALA A 220 1.39 -11.50 1.63
N THR A 221 0.42 -12.40 1.77
CA THR A 221 0.15 -13.47 0.81
C THR A 221 -0.31 -12.89 -0.53
N HIS A 222 -1.19 -11.88 -0.54
CA HIS A 222 -1.53 -11.14 -1.77
C HIS A 222 -0.29 -10.53 -2.44
N TYR A 223 0.64 -9.99 -1.66
CA TYR A 223 1.92 -9.52 -2.23
C TYR A 223 2.76 -10.67 -2.80
N CYS A 224 2.79 -11.83 -2.14
CA CYS A 224 3.51 -13.01 -2.63
C CYS A 224 2.90 -13.55 -3.92
N THR A 225 1.58 -13.70 -3.99
CA THR A 225 0.89 -14.17 -5.19
C THR A 225 1.06 -13.19 -6.35
N LEU A 226 1.10 -11.88 -6.09
CA LEU A 226 1.44 -10.89 -7.12
C LEU A 226 2.85 -11.10 -7.67
N ARG A 227 3.82 -11.34 -6.80
CA ARG A 227 5.23 -11.52 -7.18
C ARG A 227 5.52 -12.85 -7.85
N PHE A 228 4.85 -13.92 -7.42
CA PHE A 228 5.08 -15.28 -7.92
C PHE A 228 4.25 -15.60 -9.16
N PHE A 229 3.03 -15.06 -9.22
CA PHE A 229 2.03 -15.46 -10.20
C PHE A 229 1.39 -14.28 -10.94
N GLY A 230 1.80 -13.04 -10.68
CA GLY A 230 1.33 -11.85 -11.41
C GLY A 230 -0.11 -11.42 -11.11
N SER A 231 -0.77 -12.00 -10.11
CA SER A 231 -2.13 -11.62 -9.69
C SER A 231 -2.22 -11.47 -8.18
N ALA A 232 -3.01 -10.49 -7.76
CA ALA A 232 -3.47 -10.30 -6.39
C ALA A 232 -4.77 -9.51 -6.48
N LYS A 233 -5.81 -10.15 -7.01
CA LYS A 233 -7.11 -9.54 -7.23
C LYS A 233 -8.01 -9.86 -6.04
N ASN A 234 -9.06 -9.06 -5.85
CA ASN A 234 -10.12 -9.39 -4.91
C ASN A 234 -11.06 -10.42 -5.55
N HIS A 235 -10.52 -11.60 -5.85
CA HIS A 235 -11.19 -12.71 -6.50
C HIS A 235 -11.15 -13.93 -5.59
N LEU A 236 -12.15 -14.81 -5.65
CA LEU A 236 -12.32 -15.88 -4.66
C LEU A 236 -11.08 -16.76 -4.50
N LEU A 237 -10.42 -17.12 -5.61
CA LEU A 237 -9.21 -17.95 -5.54
C LEU A 237 -8.04 -17.23 -4.87
N ASP A 238 -7.83 -15.95 -5.15
CA ASP A 238 -6.79 -15.13 -4.53
C ASP A 238 -7.05 -15.00 -3.02
N GLU A 239 -8.30 -14.72 -2.60
CA GLU A 239 -8.69 -14.65 -1.19
C GLU A 239 -8.54 -16.00 -0.47
N PHE A 240 -8.90 -17.10 -1.13
CA PHE A 240 -8.77 -18.46 -0.57
C PHE A 240 -7.32 -18.89 -0.35
N ILE A 241 -6.37 -18.41 -1.16
CA ILE A 241 -4.94 -18.67 -0.95
C ILE A 241 -4.39 -17.79 0.18
N ALA A 242 -4.95 -16.59 0.36
CA ALA A 242 -4.50 -15.63 1.36
C ALA A 242 -4.96 -15.99 2.79
N ASP A 243 -6.13 -16.61 2.93
CA ASP A 243 -6.67 -17.15 4.19
C ASP A 243 -6.07 -18.52 4.58
#